data_AF-A0A935F8C6-F1
#
_entry.id   AF-A0A935F8C6-F1
#
_cell.length_a   1.000
_cell.length_b   1.000
_cell.length_c   1.000
_cell.angle_alpha   90.00
_cell.angle_beta   90.00
_cell.angle_gamma   90.00
#
_symmetry.space_group_name_H-M   'P 1'
#
loop_
_entity.id
_entity.type
_entity.pdbx_description
1 polymer ?
#
loop_
_entity_poly.entity_id
_entity_poly.type
_entity_poly.pdbx_seq_one_letter_code
_entity_poly.pdbx_strand_id
1 'polypeptide(L)'
;MQGIEFWQMLAGVALFLLGTRFMEESLRQMTGRQFKLFLKKQTENKVKAIVGGVLITALLQSSSVVNLLVLAFVGARIISTRNALALVLGANLGSTITGWIVLMAGFSYNISEMALPVAGIAGLGFALFPQQGRGHNLSRFFLGFSFLFIGLTYMKSGMEGVVTGLDFSSISDAPLVVFLLSGFVITTLIQSSAATMAIILSALYAGAIGFNDGIALMLGSELGTTIKLFIAGIRGAHSKRTVAYGEFYFQCGYGNHCIYFSSATESLGHRYLRHRG
;
A
#
# COMPACT_ATOMS: atom_id res chain seq x y z
N MET A 1 -13.22 -9.80 -27.51
CA MET A 1 -12.24 -10.39 -26.55
C MET A 1 -12.08 -9.57 -25.26
N GLN A 2 -12.66 -8.36 -25.15
CA GLN A 2 -12.58 -7.48 -23.95
C GLN A 2 -13.11 -8.08 -22.63
N GLY A 3 -13.95 -9.12 -22.67
CA GLY A 3 -14.51 -9.72 -21.45
C GLY A 3 -13.48 -10.45 -20.58
N ILE A 4 -12.54 -11.18 -21.20
CA ILE A 4 -11.59 -12.03 -20.47
C ILE A 4 -10.54 -11.18 -19.72
N GLU A 5 -10.09 -10.10 -20.35
CA GLU A 5 -9.16 -9.08 -19.81
C GLU A 5 -9.63 -8.53 -18.47
N PHE A 6 -10.90 -8.09 -18.42
CA PHE A 6 -11.51 -7.54 -17.21
C PHE A 6 -11.56 -8.56 -16.08
N TRP A 7 -11.94 -9.81 -16.38
CA TRP A 7 -11.97 -10.89 -15.39
C TRP A 7 -10.58 -11.25 -14.88
N GLN A 8 -9.55 -11.22 -15.75
CA GLN A 8 -8.16 -11.41 -15.34
C GLN A 8 -7.72 -10.31 -14.38
N MET A 9 -8.02 -9.04 -14.68
CA MET A 9 -7.69 -7.92 -13.79
C MET A 9 -8.39 -8.07 -12.43
N LEU A 10 -9.68 -8.41 -12.43
CA LEU A 10 -10.46 -8.61 -11.19
C LEU A 10 -9.94 -9.80 -10.38
N ALA A 11 -9.61 -10.92 -11.03
CA ALA A 11 -8.98 -12.07 -10.40
C ALA A 11 -7.60 -11.70 -9.81
N GLY A 12 -6.83 -10.88 -10.52
CA GLY A 12 -5.55 -10.37 -10.06
C GLY A 12 -5.67 -9.55 -8.78
N VAL A 13 -6.61 -8.60 -8.73
CA VAL A 13 -6.92 -7.83 -7.53
C VAL A 13 -7.37 -8.74 -6.38
N ALA A 14 -8.24 -9.71 -6.65
CA ALA A 14 -8.73 -10.64 -5.64
C ALA A 14 -7.62 -11.51 -5.04
N LEU A 15 -6.75 -12.08 -5.88
CA LEU A 15 -5.58 -12.86 -5.45
C LEU A 15 -4.60 -12.00 -4.66
N PHE A 16 -4.33 -10.77 -5.09
CA PHE A 16 -3.45 -9.85 -4.38
C PHE A 16 -4.00 -9.50 -2.98
N LEU A 17 -5.30 -9.20 -2.88
CA LEU A 17 -5.96 -8.94 -1.61
C LEU A 17 -5.98 -10.18 -0.70
N LEU A 18 -6.22 -11.36 -1.25
CA LEU A 18 -6.16 -12.61 -0.50
C LEU A 18 -4.75 -12.88 0.01
N GLY A 19 -3.74 -12.64 -0.84
CA GLY A 19 -2.33 -12.81 -0.52
C GLY A 19 -1.89 -11.93 0.63
N THR A 20 -2.18 -10.63 0.54
CA THR A 20 -1.88 -9.67 1.60
C THR A 20 -2.61 -9.99 2.91
N ARG A 21 -3.87 -10.44 2.88
CA ARG A 21 -4.60 -10.91 4.07
C ARG A 21 -3.94 -12.13 4.72
N PHE A 22 -3.52 -13.11 3.94
CA PHE A 22 -2.86 -14.31 4.46
C PHE A 22 -1.54 -13.96 5.13
N MET A 23 -0.72 -13.11 4.49
CA MET A 23 0.53 -12.62 5.08
C MET A 23 0.28 -11.86 6.39
N GLU A 24 -0.70 -10.95 6.39
CA GLU A 24 -1.06 -10.15 7.55
C GLU A 24 -1.52 -11.02 8.73
N GLU A 25 -2.45 -11.95 8.49
CA GLU A 25 -2.96 -12.84 9.54
C GLU A 25 -1.86 -13.74 10.10
N SER A 26 -0.98 -14.26 9.23
CA SER A 26 0.12 -15.11 9.68
C SER A 26 1.11 -14.36 10.55
N LEU A 27 1.43 -13.12 10.20
CA LEU A 27 2.31 -12.29 11.01
C LEU A 27 1.66 -11.85 12.32
N ARG A 28 0.36 -11.53 12.32
CA ARG A 28 -0.39 -11.21 13.54
C ARG A 28 -0.37 -12.38 14.53
N GLN A 29 -0.56 -13.62 14.06
CA GLN A 29 -0.48 -14.82 14.90
C GLN A 29 0.92 -15.03 15.49
N MET A 30 1.98 -14.70 14.73
CA MET A 30 3.36 -14.80 15.21
C MET A 30 3.75 -13.70 16.20
N THR A 31 3.10 -12.53 16.12
CA THR A 31 3.54 -11.33 16.84
C THR A 31 2.75 -11.01 18.12
N GLY A 32 1.53 -11.53 18.34
CA GLY A 32 0.63 -11.22 19.48
C GLY A 32 1.22 -10.61 20.77
N ARG A 33 1.92 -11.40 21.62
CA ARG A 33 2.50 -10.89 22.89
C ARG A 33 3.77 -10.05 22.67
N GLN A 34 4.62 -10.47 21.73
CA GLN A 34 5.90 -9.81 21.44
C GLN A 34 5.69 -8.42 20.84
N PHE A 35 4.61 -8.23 20.09
CA PHE A 35 4.21 -6.97 19.46
C PHE A 35 3.93 -5.87 20.49
N LYS A 36 3.19 -6.20 21.55
CA LYS A 36 2.91 -5.26 22.66
C LYS A 36 4.19 -4.85 23.38
N LEU A 37 5.09 -5.81 23.62
CA LEU A 37 6.39 -5.54 24.27
C LEU A 37 7.32 -4.73 23.36
N PHE A 38 7.34 -5.04 22.07
CA PHE A 38 8.10 -4.29 21.06
C PHE A 38 7.61 -2.84 20.97
N LEU A 39 6.30 -2.62 20.84
CA LEU A 39 5.74 -1.26 20.80
C LEU A 39 6.07 -0.47 22.07
N LYS A 40 5.99 -1.09 23.25
CA LYS A 40 6.37 -0.42 24.51
C LYS A 40 7.85 0.00 24.50
N LYS A 41 8.75 -0.87 24.03
CA LYS A 41 10.19 -0.59 23.97
C LYS A 41 10.56 0.46 22.92
N GLN A 42 9.89 0.44 21.76
CA GLN A 42 10.15 1.38 20.68
C GLN A 42 9.52 2.75 20.92
N THR A 43 8.57 2.88 21.84
CA THR A 43 7.89 4.16 22.12
C THR A 43 8.52 4.96 23.26
N GLU A 44 9.71 4.57 23.72
CA GLU A 44 10.50 5.29 24.75
C GLU A 44 10.99 6.66 24.27
N ASN A 45 11.39 6.78 22.99
CA ASN A 45 11.83 8.04 22.40
C ASN A 45 11.35 8.17 20.95
N LYS A 46 11.44 9.37 20.38
CA LYS A 46 10.86 9.68 19.05
C LYS A 46 11.54 8.91 17.92
N VAL A 47 12.87 8.79 17.94
CA VAL A 47 13.62 8.14 16.86
C VAL A 47 13.33 6.64 16.86
N LYS A 48 13.35 6.01 18.03
CA LYS A 48 12.91 4.61 18.20
C LYS A 48 11.45 4.43 17.78
N ALA A 49 10.59 5.43 18.02
CA ALA A 49 9.19 5.34 17.61
C ALA A 49 9.06 5.35 16.08
N ILE A 50 9.80 6.20 15.38
CA ILE A 50 9.85 6.21 13.90
C ILE A 50 10.36 4.86 13.39
N VAL A 51 11.53 4.42 13.85
CA VAL A 51 12.13 3.14 13.40
C VAL A 51 11.20 1.96 13.73
N GLY A 52 10.58 1.98 14.91
CA GLY A 52 9.57 1.01 15.32
C GLY A 52 8.38 0.98 14.37
N GLY A 53 7.86 2.15 13.97
CA GLY A 53 6.79 2.29 12.98
C GLY A 53 7.17 1.73 11.61
N VAL A 54 8.39 2.01 11.14
CA VAL A 54 8.92 1.49 9.87
C VAL A 54 8.96 -0.03 9.91
N LEU A 55 9.64 -0.59 10.91
CA LEU A 55 9.83 -2.03 11.04
C LEU A 55 8.50 -2.76 11.21
N ILE A 56 7.62 -2.24 12.05
CA ILE A 56 6.37 -2.93 12.36
C ILE A 56 5.40 -2.91 11.18
N THR A 57 5.40 -1.84 10.40
CA THR A 57 4.57 -1.74 9.19
C THR A 57 5.16 -2.52 8.05
N ALA A 58 6.49 -2.50 7.86
CA ALA A 58 7.15 -3.35 6.87
C ALA A 58 6.93 -4.84 7.18
N LEU A 59 6.89 -5.21 8.47
CA LEU A 59 6.51 -6.56 8.89
C LEU A 59 5.02 -6.79 8.61
N LEU A 60 4.10 -6.09 9.30
CA LEU A 60 2.65 -6.34 9.19
C LEU A 60 2.03 -6.01 7.83
N GLN A 61 2.76 -5.33 6.95
CA GLN A 61 2.32 -4.89 5.62
C GLN A 61 1.11 -3.93 5.63
N SER A 62 0.73 -3.38 6.78
CA SER A 62 -0.49 -2.59 6.95
C SER A 62 -0.29 -1.42 7.92
N SER A 63 -0.05 -0.22 7.37
CA SER A 63 0.03 1.03 8.15
C SER A 63 -1.29 1.36 8.84
N SER A 64 -2.43 1.08 8.18
CA SER A 64 -3.77 1.30 8.75
C SER A 64 -3.96 0.58 10.09
N VAL A 65 -3.47 -0.65 10.21
CA VAL A 65 -3.61 -1.46 11.42
C VAL A 65 -2.69 -0.96 12.51
N VAL A 66 -1.45 -0.62 12.15
CA VAL A 66 -0.48 -0.01 13.07
C VAL A 66 -1.03 1.31 13.61
N ASN A 67 -1.57 2.17 12.74
CA ASN A 67 -2.12 3.47 13.10
C ASN A 67 -3.35 3.35 14.02
N LEU A 68 -4.25 2.39 13.79
CA LEU A 68 -5.38 2.12 14.68
C LEU A 68 -4.93 1.64 16.07
N LEU A 69 -3.86 0.82 16.14
CA LEU A 69 -3.28 0.38 17.41
C LEU A 69 -2.63 1.54 18.17
N VAL A 70 -1.89 2.40 17.46
CA VAL A 70 -1.33 3.63 18.03
C VAL A 70 -2.44 4.53 18.59
N LEU A 71 -3.53 4.70 17.83
CA LEU A 71 -4.67 5.48 18.24
C LEU A 71 -5.35 4.92 19.50
N ALA A 72 -5.44 3.59 19.63
CA ALA A 72 -5.93 2.95 20.84
C ALA A 72 -5.01 3.24 22.05
N PHE A 73 -3.70 3.11 21.87
CA PHE A 73 -2.71 3.30 22.95
C PHE A 73 -2.55 4.76 23.39
N VAL A 74 -2.62 5.72 22.47
CA VAL A 74 -2.57 7.14 22.81
C VAL A 74 -3.84 7.59 23.55
N GLY A 75 -4.98 6.98 23.25
CA GLY A 75 -6.23 7.23 23.98
C GLY A 75 -6.24 6.62 25.39
N ALA A 76 -5.60 5.46 25.54
CA ALA A 76 -5.39 4.81 26.83
C ALA A 76 -4.24 5.45 27.65
N ARG A 77 -3.61 6.53 27.15
CA ARG A 77 -2.45 7.21 27.76
C ARG A 77 -1.22 6.31 27.98
N ILE A 78 -1.12 5.21 27.22
CA ILE A 78 0.02 4.29 27.27
C ILE A 78 1.24 4.91 26.56
N ILE A 79 0.99 5.68 25.51
CA ILE A 79 2.02 6.36 24.70
C ILE A 79 1.67 7.85 24.65
N SER A 80 2.69 8.71 24.70
CA SER A 80 2.51 10.16 24.51
C SER A 80 2.07 10.49 23.08
N THR A 81 1.27 11.55 22.91
CA THR A 81 0.84 12.03 21.58
C THR A 81 2.01 12.26 20.63
N ARG A 82 3.16 12.74 21.15
CA ARG A 82 4.35 13.02 20.35
C ARG A 82 5.01 11.73 19.82
N ASN A 83 5.11 10.69 20.65
CA ASN A 83 5.67 9.41 20.23
C ASN A 83 4.67 8.64 19.35
N ALA A 84 3.36 8.84 19.55
CA ALA A 84 2.33 8.31 18.67
C ALA A 84 2.44 8.88 17.25
N LEU A 85 2.56 10.21 17.10
CA LEU A 85 2.81 10.84 15.80
C LEU A 85 4.11 10.34 15.16
N ALA A 86 5.19 10.23 15.93
CA ALA A 86 6.45 9.68 15.45
C ALA A 86 6.31 8.24 14.94
N LEU A 87 5.53 7.39 15.61
CA LEU A 87 5.29 6.02 15.17
C LEU A 87 4.43 5.94 13.90
N VAL A 88 3.42 6.80 13.79
CA VAL A 88 2.57 6.92 12.59
C VAL A 88 3.40 7.37 11.37
N LEU A 89 4.28 8.37 11.55
CA LEU A 89 5.22 8.78 10.50
C LEU A 89 6.12 7.61 10.06
N GLY A 90 6.63 6.84 11.02
CA GLY A 90 7.38 5.63 10.74
C GLY A 90 6.55 4.58 9.99
N ALA A 91 5.27 4.42 10.33
CA ALA A 91 4.40 3.47 9.67
C ALA A 91 4.22 3.79 8.19
N ASN A 92 4.03 5.05 7.83
CA ASN A 92 3.91 5.48 6.44
C ASN A 92 5.21 5.28 5.66
N LEU A 93 6.37 5.51 6.31
CA LEU A 93 7.68 5.16 5.75
C LEU A 93 7.87 3.64 5.59
N GLY A 94 7.21 2.81 6.40
CA GLY A 94 7.19 1.36 6.21
C GLY A 94 6.36 0.95 4.99
N SER A 95 5.22 1.60 4.75
CA SER A 95 4.38 1.35 3.58
C SER A 95 5.10 1.67 2.26
N THR A 96 5.98 2.68 2.23
CA THR A 96 6.81 2.92 1.04
C THR A 96 7.80 1.78 0.79
N ILE A 97 8.40 1.17 1.83
CA ILE A 97 9.26 -0.02 1.67
C ILE A 97 8.47 -1.17 1.03
N THR A 98 7.22 -1.39 1.45
CA THR A 98 6.32 -2.36 0.79
C THR A 98 6.14 -2.04 -0.69
N GLY A 99 5.87 -0.77 -1.04
CA GLY A 99 5.74 -0.34 -2.43
C GLY A 99 6.99 -0.62 -3.26
N TRP A 100 8.18 -0.38 -2.70
CA TRP A 100 9.46 -0.71 -3.36
C TRP A 100 9.65 -2.21 -3.55
N ILE A 101 9.26 -3.04 -2.58
CA ILE A 101 9.29 -4.49 -2.72
C ILE A 101 8.38 -4.93 -3.87
N VAL A 102 7.14 -4.43 -3.93
CA VAL A 102 6.20 -4.78 -5.02
C VAL A 102 6.73 -4.30 -6.37
N LEU A 103 7.28 -3.09 -6.46
CA LEU A 103 7.86 -2.55 -7.69
C LEU A 103 9.06 -3.38 -8.18
N MET A 104 10.04 -3.63 -7.32
CA MET A 104 11.28 -4.33 -7.70
C MET A 104 11.04 -5.83 -7.92
N ALA A 105 10.34 -6.48 -6.99
CA ALA A 105 10.16 -7.92 -7.01
C ALA A 105 9.04 -8.34 -7.95
N GLY A 106 7.96 -7.54 -8.01
CA GLY A 106 6.73 -7.91 -8.69
C GLY A 106 6.82 -7.94 -10.20
N PHE A 107 7.59 -7.02 -10.79
CA PHE A 107 7.77 -6.91 -12.23
C PHE A 107 9.05 -7.59 -12.74
N SER A 108 9.84 -8.19 -11.84
CA SER A 108 11.00 -9.00 -12.22
C SER A 108 10.54 -10.39 -12.70
N TYR A 109 10.89 -10.73 -13.94
CA TYR A 109 10.48 -11.97 -14.63
C TYR A 109 10.73 -13.24 -13.78
N ASN A 110 11.89 -13.34 -13.13
CA ASN A 110 12.27 -14.51 -12.33
C ASN A 110 11.35 -14.78 -11.12
N ILE A 111 10.77 -13.74 -10.51
CA ILE A 111 9.98 -13.90 -9.27
C ILE A 111 8.56 -14.34 -9.59
N SER A 112 8.02 -13.93 -10.74
CA SER A 112 6.71 -14.38 -11.21
C SER A 112 6.70 -15.87 -11.51
N GLU A 113 7.78 -16.42 -12.10
CA GLU A 113 7.91 -17.86 -12.34
C GLU A 113 8.09 -18.66 -11.05
N MET A 114 8.82 -18.12 -10.07
CA MET A 114 8.97 -18.74 -8.75
C MET A 114 7.67 -18.75 -7.92
N ALA A 115 6.70 -17.89 -8.23
CA ALA A 115 5.47 -17.80 -7.47
C ALA A 115 4.64 -19.10 -7.53
N LEU A 116 4.62 -19.80 -8.67
CA LEU A 116 3.86 -21.04 -8.88
C LEU A 116 4.41 -22.24 -8.09
N PRO A 117 5.72 -22.58 -8.14
CA PRO A 117 6.29 -23.61 -7.27
C PRO A 117 6.07 -23.32 -5.78
N VAL A 118 6.26 -22.07 -5.36
CA VAL A 118 6.01 -21.67 -3.96
C VAL A 118 4.52 -21.82 -3.62
N ALA A 119 3.60 -21.48 -4.53
CA ALA A 119 2.17 -21.67 -4.32
C ALA A 119 1.81 -23.15 -4.17
N GLY A 120 2.41 -24.02 -4.99
CA GLY A 120 2.19 -25.46 -4.91
C GLY A 120 2.65 -26.05 -3.57
N ILE A 121 3.90 -25.78 -3.18
CA ILE A 121 4.48 -26.30 -1.93
C ILE A 121 3.76 -25.71 -0.71
N ALA A 122 3.57 -24.38 -0.68
CA ALA A 122 2.91 -23.71 0.42
C ALA A 122 1.42 -24.05 0.50
N GLY A 123 0.75 -24.25 -0.64
CA GLY A 123 -0.64 -24.69 -0.72
C GLY A 123 -0.84 -26.10 -0.17
N LEU A 124 0.04 -27.04 -0.54
CA LEU A 124 0.06 -28.39 0.04
C LEU A 124 0.32 -28.33 1.54
N GLY A 125 1.30 -27.54 2.00
CA GLY A 125 1.55 -27.36 3.42
C GLY A 125 0.36 -26.73 4.17
N PHE A 126 -0.35 -25.78 3.56
CA PHE A 126 -1.53 -25.15 4.12
C PHE A 126 -2.68 -26.15 4.29
N ALA A 127 -2.85 -27.07 3.33
CA ALA A 127 -3.89 -28.09 3.34
C ALA A 127 -3.55 -29.28 4.27
N LEU A 128 -2.28 -29.68 4.34
CA LEU A 128 -1.86 -30.89 5.05
C LEU A 128 -1.48 -30.63 6.52
N PHE A 129 -0.99 -29.43 6.87
CA PHE A 129 -0.60 -29.14 8.25
C PHE A 129 -1.81 -28.78 9.13
N PRO A 130 -1.81 -29.20 10.41
CA PRO A 130 -2.87 -28.86 11.36
C PRO A 130 -3.02 -27.34 11.53
N GLN A 131 -4.26 -26.82 11.53
CA GLN A 131 -4.56 -25.38 11.53
C GLN A 131 -3.92 -24.58 12.68
N GLN A 132 -3.65 -25.21 13.82
CA GLN A 132 -3.01 -24.54 14.97
C GLN A 132 -1.48 -24.74 15.04
N GLY A 133 -0.91 -25.41 14.04
CA GLY A 133 0.52 -25.66 13.96
C GLY A 133 1.30 -24.48 13.38
N ARG A 134 2.56 -24.33 13.80
CA ARG A 134 3.52 -23.38 13.20
C ARG A 134 3.69 -23.61 11.69
N GLY A 135 3.65 -24.87 11.26
CA GLY A 135 3.72 -25.25 9.84
C GLY A 135 2.58 -24.66 9.01
N HIS A 136 1.33 -24.80 9.48
CA HIS A 136 0.17 -24.22 8.79
C HIS A 136 0.28 -22.70 8.66
N ASN A 137 0.74 -22.02 9.70
CA ASN A 137 0.92 -20.57 9.65
C ASN A 137 2.04 -20.12 8.71
N LEU A 138 3.15 -20.86 8.66
CA LEU A 138 4.26 -20.58 7.74
C LEU A 138 3.83 -20.84 6.28
N SER A 139 3.14 -21.95 6.04
CA SER A 139 2.55 -22.27 4.73
C SER A 139 1.55 -21.22 4.29
N ARG A 140 0.69 -20.74 5.19
CA ARG A 140 -0.25 -19.64 4.91
C ARG A 140 0.47 -18.36 4.50
N PHE A 141 1.56 -18.01 5.19
CA PHE A 141 2.37 -16.83 4.86
C PHE A 141 2.95 -16.92 3.45
N PHE A 142 3.62 -18.02 3.11
CA PHE A 142 4.22 -18.21 1.78
C PHE A 142 3.19 -18.38 0.67
N LEU A 143 2.04 -19.01 0.96
CA LEU A 143 0.93 -19.06 0.02
C LEU A 143 0.38 -17.66 -0.27
N GLY A 144 0.27 -16.83 0.77
CA GLY A 144 -0.11 -15.43 0.61
C GLY A 144 0.89 -14.63 -0.22
N PHE A 145 2.19 -14.85 0.03
CA PHE A 145 3.27 -14.27 -0.77
C PHE A 145 3.13 -14.66 -2.25
N SER A 146 2.92 -15.94 -2.56
CA SER A 146 2.70 -16.38 -3.95
C SER A 146 1.47 -15.74 -4.61
N PHE A 147 0.33 -15.68 -3.91
CA PHE A 147 -0.89 -15.05 -4.45
C PHE A 147 -0.71 -13.56 -4.74
N LEU A 148 0.13 -12.86 -3.97
CA LEU A 148 0.50 -11.47 -4.25
C LEU A 148 1.13 -11.34 -5.64
N PHE A 149 2.15 -12.14 -5.95
CA PHE A 149 2.85 -12.08 -7.24
C PHE A 149 1.99 -12.57 -8.41
N ILE A 150 1.29 -13.69 -8.25
CA ILE A 150 0.37 -14.20 -9.29
C ILE A 150 -0.73 -13.16 -9.58
N GLY A 151 -1.27 -12.54 -8.53
CA GLY A 151 -2.26 -11.48 -8.65
C GLY A 151 -1.71 -10.28 -9.43
N LEU A 152 -0.46 -9.89 -9.18
CA LEU A 152 0.21 -8.82 -9.91
C LEU A 152 0.42 -9.16 -11.39
N THR A 153 0.82 -10.39 -11.70
CA THR A 153 0.93 -10.85 -13.10
C THR A 153 -0.41 -10.73 -13.82
N TYR A 154 -1.51 -11.15 -13.19
CA TYR A 154 -2.85 -11.06 -13.77
C TYR A 154 -3.34 -9.62 -13.93
N MET A 155 -3.04 -8.74 -12.96
CA MET A 155 -3.33 -7.31 -13.08
C MET A 155 -2.54 -6.67 -14.22
N LYS A 156 -1.26 -7.03 -14.39
CA LYS A 156 -0.43 -6.56 -15.51
C LYS A 156 -1.00 -7.02 -16.86
N SER A 157 -1.21 -8.33 -17.05
CA SER A 157 -1.70 -8.87 -18.32
C SER A 157 -3.10 -8.37 -18.68
N GLY A 158 -4.01 -8.30 -17.72
CA GLY A 158 -5.36 -7.76 -17.96
C GLY A 158 -5.35 -6.26 -18.25
N MET A 159 -4.37 -5.51 -17.72
CA MET A 159 -4.21 -4.09 -18.07
C MET A 159 -3.64 -3.91 -19.48
N GLU A 160 -2.65 -4.72 -19.87
CA GLU A 160 -2.04 -4.65 -21.21
C GLU A 160 -3.09 -4.82 -22.33
N GLY A 161 -3.99 -5.79 -22.23
CA GLY A 161 -4.99 -5.96 -23.28
C GLY A 161 -6.18 -4.99 -23.18
N VAL A 162 -6.49 -4.43 -21.99
CA VAL A 162 -7.37 -3.24 -21.88
C VAL A 162 -6.75 -2.04 -22.61
N VAL A 163 -5.44 -1.84 -22.50
CA VAL A 163 -4.74 -0.73 -23.15
C VAL A 163 -4.80 -0.81 -24.68
N THR A 164 -4.69 -2.02 -25.24
CA THR A 164 -4.77 -2.22 -26.70
C THR A 164 -6.16 -1.97 -27.30
N GLY A 165 -7.22 -1.90 -26.48
CA GLY A 165 -8.60 -1.81 -26.92
C GLY A 165 -9.28 -0.45 -26.72
N LEU A 166 -8.61 0.52 -26.07
CA LEU A 166 -9.16 1.84 -25.75
C LEU A 166 -8.16 2.94 -26.14
N ASP A 167 -8.68 4.07 -26.62
CA ASP A 167 -7.86 5.25 -26.90
C ASP A 167 -7.70 6.07 -25.60
N PHE A 168 -6.51 6.03 -25.00
CA PHE A 168 -6.20 6.73 -23.75
C PHE A 168 -5.81 8.20 -23.95
N SER A 169 -5.75 8.68 -25.21
CA SER A 169 -5.36 10.07 -25.53
C SER A 169 -6.21 11.11 -24.80
N SER A 170 -7.51 10.85 -24.59
CA SER A 170 -8.41 11.75 -23.87
C SER A 170 -8.24 11.75 -22.35
N ILE A 171 -7.62 10.70 -21.78
CA ILE A 171 -7.36 10.58 -20.33
C ILE A 171 -6.04 11.25 -19.97
N SER A 172 -5.05 11.21 -20.88
CA SER A 172 -3.72 11.80 -20.67
C SER A 172 -3.74 13.33 -20.50
N ASP A 173 -4.75 14.03 -21.02
CA ASP A 173 -4.91 15.49 -20.85
C ASP A 173 -5.71 15.88 -19.59
N ALA A 174 -6.15 14.90 -18.79
CA ALA A 174 -6.91 15.18 -17.58
C ALA A 174 -6.05 15.88 -16.52
N PRO A 175 -6.60 16.84 -15.76
CA PRO A 175 -5.86 17.48 -14.67
C PRO A 175 -5.39 16.45 -13.63
N LEU A 176 -4.18 16.64 -13.08
CA LEU A 176 -3.60 15.77 -12.02
C LEU A 176 -4.54 15.56 -10.81
N VAL A 177 -5.43 16.52 -10.54
CA VAL A 177 -6.43 16.42 -9.46
C VAL A 177 -7.42 15.26 -9.72
N VAL A 178 -7.76 14.97 -10.97
CA VAL A 178 -8.64 13.84 -11.33
C VAL A 178 -7.99 12.51 -10.96
N PHE A 179 -6.69 12.36 -11.27
CA PHE A 179 -5.90 11.19 -10.90
C PHE A 179 -5.75 11.05 -9.38
N LEU A 180 -5.57 12.16 -8.66
CA LEU A 180 -5.57 12.13 -7.19
C LEU A 180 -6.91 11.67 -6.63
N LEU A 181 -8.02 12.21 -7.12
CA LEU A 181 -9.35 11.83 -6.65
C LEU A 181 -9.71 10.39 -7.00
N SER A 182 -9.31 9.90 -8.17
CA SER A 182 -9.53 8.51 -8.56
C SER A 182 -8.75 7.56 -7.66
N GLY A 183 -7.48 7.87 -7.36
CA GLY A 183 -6.67 7.08 -6.42
C GLY A 183 -7.30 7.03 -5.02
N PHE A 184 -7.80 8.18 -4.55
CA PHE A 184 -8.54 8.28 -3.29
C PHE A 184 -9.80 7.41 -3.28
N VAL A 185 -10.62 7.48 -4.34
CA VAL A 185 -11.84 6.67 -4.46
C VAL A 185 -11.52 5.18 -4.52
N ILE A 186 -10.57 4.79 -5.38
CA ILE A 186 -10.15 3.39 -5.54
C ILE A 186 -9.69 2.82 -4.19
N THR A 187 -8.79 3.50 -3.48
CA THR A 187 -8.31 3.00 -2.18
C THR A 187 -9.37 3.06 -1.10
N THR A 188 -10.30 4.01 -1.14
CA THR A 188 -11.41 4.04 -0.17
C THR A 188 -12.33 2.83 -0.35
N LEU A 189 -12.58 2.42 -1.60
CA LEU A 189 -13.40 1.25 -1.93
C LEU A 189 -12.66 -0.06 -1.62
N ILE A 190 -11.43 -0.20 -2.12
CA ILE A 190 -10.59 -1.40 -1.95
C ILE A 190 -10.07 -1.53 -0.51
N GLN A 191 -9.96 -0.41 0.20
CA GLN A 191 -9.49 -0.31 1.57
C GLN A 191 -8.03 -0.77 1.81
N SER A 192 -7.23 -0.88 0.76
CA SER A 192 -5.82 -1.34 0.79
C SER A 192 -4.96 -0.48 -0.16
N SER A 193 -4.00 0.27 0.38
CA SER A 193 -3.06 1.06 -0.43
C SER A 193 -2.09 0.19 -1.22
N ALA A 194 -1.69 -0.98 -0.70
CA ALA A 194 -0.82 -1.92 -1.42
C ALA A 194 -1.50 -2.48 -2.68
N ALA A 195 -2.80 -2.77 -2.62
CA ALA A 195 -3.56 -3.23 -3.78
C ALA A 195 -3.75 -2.12 -4.80
N THR A 196 -4.07 -0.90 -4.36
CA THR A 196 -4.16 0.24 -5.27
C THR A 196 -2.81 0.56 -5.91
N MET A 197 -1.71 0.48 -5.16
CA MET A 197 -0.35 0.63 -5.72
C MET A 197 -0.07 -0.42 -6.79
N ALA A 198 -0.45 -1.68 -6.58
CA ALA A 198 -0.31 -2.73 -7.59
C ALA A 198 -1.09 -2.40 -8.87
N ILE A 199 -2.33 -1.91 -8.76
CA ILE A 199 -3.14 -1.46 -9.90
C ILE A 199 -2.46 -0.29 -10.64
N ILE A 200 -1.97 0.71 -9.90
CA ILE A 200 -1.26 1.87 -10.48
C ILE A 200 0.00 1.43 -11.21
N LEU A 201 0.80 0.55 -10.62
CA LEU A 201 2.01 0.02 -11.24
C LEU A 201 1.70 -0.81 -12.49
N SER A 202 0.63 -1.62 -12.47
CA SER A 202 0.18 -2.34 -13.67
C SER A 202 -0.25 -1.38 -14.79
N ALA A 203 -0.96 -0.30 -14.45
CA ALA A 203 -1.36 0.76 -15.39
C ALA A 203 -0.14 1.50 -15.97
N LEU A 204 0.83 1.87 -15.13
CA LEU A 204 2.08 2.49 -15.56
C LEU A 204 2.88 1.57 -16.49
N TYR A 205 3.00 0.30 -16.13
CA TYR A 205 3.77 -0.67 -16.93
C TYR A 205 3.13 -0.95 -18.29
N ALA A 206 1.79 -1.02 -18.35
CA ALA A 206 1.04 -1.18 -19.58
C ALA A 206 1.02 0.10 -20.45
N GLY A 207 1.53 1.24 -19.95
CA GLY A 207 1.48 2.52 -20.65
C GLY A 207 0.10 3.18 -20.65
N ALA A 208 -0.81 2.75 -19.77
CA ALA A 208 -2.16 3.30 -19.65
C ALA A 208 -2.18 4.72 -19.07
N ILE A 209 -1.19 5.05 -18.24
CA ILE A 209 -1.05 6.31 -17.53
C ILE A 209 0.42 6.76 -17.51
N GLY A 210 0.65 8.07 -17.45
CA GLY A 210 1.99 8.63 -17.32
C GLY A 210 2.55 8.53 -15.90
N PHE A 211 3.85 8.76 -15.76
CA PHE A 211 4.52 8.74 -14.45
C PHE A 211 3.93 9.78 -13.48
N ASN A 212 3.64 10.99 -13.96
CA ASN A 212 3.05 12.06 -13.15
C ASN A 212 1.62 11.69 -12.68
N ASP A 213 0.83 11.07 -13.55
CA ASP A 213 -0.51 10.57 -13.22
C ASP A 213 -0.44 9.48 -12.15
N GLY A 214 0.52 8.56 -12.29
CA GLY A 214 0.79 7.52 -11.31
C GLY A 214 1.17 8.08 -9.92
N ILE A 215 1.97 9.15 -9.87
CA ILE A 215 2.26 9.86 -8.61
C ILE A 215 0.98 10.44 -8.02
N ALA A 216 0.17 11.14 -8.82
CA ALA A 216 -1.08 11.73 -8.35
C ALA A 216 -2.06 10.67 -7.80
N LEU A 217 -2.23 9.56 -8.53
CA LEU A 217 -2.99 8.39 -8.11
C LEU A 217 -2.48 7.81 -6.78
N MET A 218 -1.16 7.67 -6.63
CA MET A 218 -0.56 7.12 -5.41
C MET A 218 -0.78 8.05 -4.21
N LEU A 219 -0.67 9.37 -4.40
CA LEU A 219 -0.97 10.35 -3.35
C LEU A 219 -2.45 10.27 -2.93
N GLY A 220 -3.35 10.16 -3.90
CA GLY A 220 -4.77 9.91 -3.66
C GLY A 220 -5.02 8.64 -2.86
N SER A 221 -4.35 7.55 -3.24
CA SER A 221 -4.46 6.25 -2.60
C SER A 221 -4.12 6.32 -1.10
N GLU A 222 -3.01 6.96 -0.75
CA GLU A 222 -2.63 7.11 0.65
C GLU A 222 -3.66 7.95 1.43
N LEU A 223 -4.17 9.04 0.85
CA LEU A 223 -5.27 9.81 1.46
C LEU A 223 -6.51 8.95 1.71
N GLY A 224 -6.86 8.05 0.79
CA GLY A 224 -7.98 7.13 0.95
C GLY A 224 -7.86 6.25 2.20
N THR A 225 -6.65 5.77 2.51
CA THR A 225 -6.42 4.95 3.72
C THR A 225 -6.56 5.75 5.03
N THR A 226 -6.25 7.05 5.01
CA THR A 226 -6.30 7.89 6.21
C THR A 226 -7.73 8.14 6.72
N ILE A 227 -8.76 8.01 5.87
CA ILE A 227 -10.17 8.20 6.25
C ILE A 227 -10.55 7.31 7.43
N LYS A 228 -10.13 6.03 7.42
CA LYS A 228 -10.43 5.07 8.49
C LYS A 228 -9.88 5.54 9.83
N LEU A 229 -8.65 6.04 9.84
CA LEU A 229 -8.02 6.57 11.04
C LEU A 229 -8.68 7.88 11.49
N PHE A 230 -9.02 8.75 10.54
CA PHE A 230 -9.68 10.03 10.80
C PHE A 230 -11.02 9.83 11.51
N ILE A 231 -11.89 8.97 10.97
CA ILE A 231 -13.18 8.62 11.57
C ILE A 231 -12.99 7.98 12.96
N ALA A 232 -12.01 7.08 13.11
CA ALA A 232 -11.72 6.44 14.39
C ALA A 232 -11.21 7.44 15.46
N GLY A 233 -10.48 8.49 15.04
CA GLY A 233 -9.87 9.46 15.94
C GLY A 233 -10.78 10.62 16.32
N ILE A 234 -11.68 11.06 15.43
CA ILE A 234 -12.47 12.28 15.62
C ILE A 234 -13.41 12.21 16.83
N ARG A 235 -13.94 11.02 17.13
CA ARG A 235 -14.82 10.77 18.29
C ARG A 235 -14.05 10.49 19.59
N GLY A 236 -12.72 10.59 19.58
CA GLY A 236 -11.85 10.23 20.69
C GLY A 236 -11.46 11.39 21.63
N ALA A 237 -10.62 11.05 22.62
CA ALA A 237 -9.94 12.03 23.47
C ALA A 237 -9.07 13.00 22.65
N HIS A 238 -8.68 14.13 23.22
CA HIS A 238 -7.85 15.14 22.54
C HIS A 238 -6.60 14.53 21.89
N SER A 239 -5.90 13.61 22.58
CA SER A 239 -4.73 12.92 22.04
C SER A 239 -5.03 12.09 20.78
N LYS A 240 -6.20 11.42 20.73
CA LYS A 240 -6.64 10.67 19.54
C LYS A 240 -6.91 11.61 18.36
N ARG A 241 -7.58 12.73 18.62
CA ARG A 241 -7.85 13.75 17.59
C ARG A 241 -6.57 14.35 17.04
N THR A 242 -5.60 14.69 17.91
CA THR A 242 -4.30 15.22 17.48
C THR A 242 -3.55 14.25 16.57
N VAL A 243 -3.54 12.95 16.89
CA VAL A 243 -2.87 11.95 16.03
C VAL A 243 -3.59 11.79 14.69
N ALA A 244 -4.92 11.70 14.70
CA ALA A 244 -5.71 11.55 13.49
C ALA A 244 -5.62 12.77 12.55
N TYR A 245 -5.66 13.98 13.11
CA TYR A 245 -5.43 15.20 12.34
C TYR A 245 -3.99 15.31 11.86
N GLY A 246 -3.01 14.98 12.72
CA GLY A 246 -1.60 15.02 12.35
C GLY A 246 -1.29 14.12 11.15
N GLU A 247 -1.84 12.91 11.13
CA GLU A 247 -1.72 12.01 9.98
C GLU A 247 -2.36 12.57 8.71
N PHE A 248 -3.62 13.01 8.82
CA PHE A 248 -4.34 13.56 7.68
C PHE A 248 -3.61 14.77 7.07
N TYR A 249 -3.17 15.71 7.91
CA TYR A 249 -2.38 16.86 7.45
C TYR A 249 -1.02 16.47 6.89
N PHE A 250 -0.35 15.47 7.45
CA PHE A 250 0.91 14.97 6.93
C PHE A 250 0.74 14.43 5.50
N GLN A 251 -0.29 13.62 5.27
CA GLN A 251 -0.59 13.04 3.97
C GLN A 251 -1.00 14.11 2.94
N CYS A 252 -1.85 15.07 3.33
CA CYS A 252 -2.23 16.21 2.48
C CYS A 252 -1.03 17.12 2.16
N GLY A 253 -0.16 17.39 3.15
CA GLY A 253 1.02 18.22 2.99
C GLY A 253 2.05 17.62 2.03
N TYR A 254 2.30 16.30 2.14
CA TYR A 254 3.12 15.56 1.17
C TYR A 254 2.52 15.61 -0.23
N GLY A 255 1.20 15.42 -0.36
CA GLY A 255 0.50 15.46 -1.64
C GLY A 255 0.66 16.79 -2.37
N ASN A 256 0.45 17.91 -1.67
CA ASN A 256 0.64 19.25 -2.25
C ASN A 256 2.09 19.49 -2.70
N HIS A 257 3.07 19.08 -1.90
CA HIS A 257 4.48 19.32 -2.23
C HIS A 257 4.94 18.49 -3.45
N CYS A 258 4.45 17.27 -3.60
CA CYS A 258 4.75 16.41 -4.75
C CYS A 258 4.07 16.89 -6.05
N ILE A 259 2.81 17.33 -5.98
CA ILE A 259 2.10 17.87 -7.16
C ILE A 259 2.73 19.20 -7.61
N TYR A 260 3.09 20.06 -6.65
CA TYR A 260 3.77 21.32 -6.96
C TYR A 260 5.14 21.08 -7.59
N PHE A 261 5.90 20.10 -7.11
CA PHE A 261 7.18 19.73 -7.69
C PHE A 261 7.04 19.13 -9.10
N SER A 262 6.05 18.24 -9.32
CA SER A 262 5.77 17.63 -10.62
C SER A 262 5.36 18.68 -11.67
N SER A 263 4.43 19.58 -11.32
CA SER A 263 4.02 20.69 -12.19
C SER A 263 5.17 21.67 -12.49
N ALA A 264 6.07 21.91 -11.52
CA ALA A 264 7.27 22.71 -11.76
C ALA A 264 8.23 22.02 -12.75
N THR A 265 8.42 20.71 -12.66
CA THR A 265 9.26 19.95 -13.60
C THR A 265 8.70 19.90 -15.02
N GLU A 266 7.39 19.75 -15.21
CA GLU A 266 6.74 19.86 -16.53
C GLU A 266 6.91 21.25 -17.14
N SER A 267 6.75 22.30 -16.32
CA SER A 267 6.94 23.69 -16.78
C SER A 267 8.37 23.98 -17.25
N LEU A 268 9.36 23.33 -16.63
CA LEU A 268 10.77 23.44 -17.00
C LEU A 268 11.09 22.61 -18.26
N GLY A 269 10.51 21.42 -18.40
CA GLY A 269 10.62 20.59 -19.60
C GLY A 269 10.09 21.27 -20.86
N HIS A 270 8.91 21.90 -20.78
CA HIS A 270 8.36 22.69 -21.88
C HIS A 270 9.19 23.93 -22.22
N ARG A 271 9.84 24.58 -21.24
CA ARG A 271 10.77 25.70 -21.51
C ARG A 271 12.06 25.25 -22.17
N TYR A 272 12.57 24.06 -21.82
CA TYR A 272 13.79 23.51 -22.40
C TYR A 272 13.60 23.11 -23.88
N LEU A 273 12.45 22.55 -24.23
CA LEU A 273 12.10 22.21 -25.62
C LEU A 273 11.81 23.45 -26.49
N ARG A 274 11.33 24.54 -25.89
CA ARG A 274 11.05 25.81 -26.61
C ARG A 274 12.31 26.62 -26.96
N HIS A 275 13.46 26.30 -26.36
CA HIS A 275 14.76 26.92 -26.67
C HIS A 275 15.61 26.14 -27.68
N ARG A 276 15.16 24.96 -28.14
CA ARG A 276 15.82 24.14 -29.16
C ARG A 276 15.05 24.05 -30.49
N GLY A 277 13.99 24.83 -30.67
CA GLY A 277 13.24 24.97 -31.92
C GLY A 277 13.60 26.26 -32.64
#